data_AF-A0A0D2M7F9-F1
#
_entry.id   AF-A0A0D2M7F9-F1
#
_cell.length_a   1.000
_cell.length_b   1.000
_cell.length_c   1.000
_cell.angle_alpha   90.00
_cell.angle_beta   90.00
_cell.angle_gamma   90.00
#
_symmetry.space_group_name_H-M   'P 1'
#
loop_
_entity.id
_entity.type
_entity.pdbx_description
1 polymer ?
#
loop_
_entity_poly.entity_id
_entity_poly.type
_entity_poly.pdbx_seq_one_letter_code
_entity_poly.pdbx_strand_id
1 'polypeptide(L)'
;MDAAITLRLWERANVQQDPKHFFPGNYDLYVMELPFMNGVYSPKTGPVNPEALYKTILKYQAKKDRTAKITIPEGYDTFGKDGSFKSGIFCDPMEDMPFNVSLSSFQVAQKTSFRSEYSRPADSWEGPSIQGRLEVIDGGCGIASSSGTLTMQPLWKKRDADGELMELFEGTFNFRVSYSGMYSRKGHGSGQKQTIPFWGVRAAE
;
A
#
# COMPACT_ATOMS: atom_id res chain seq x y z
N MET A 1 14.67 -35.72 25.37
CA MET A 1 13.76 -34.89 24.56
C MET A 1 14.58 -33.72 24.06
N ASP A 2 14.84 -33.72 22.75
CA ASP A 2 15.93 -33.00 22.10
C ASP A 2 15.70 -31.49 21.98
N ALA A 3 16.60 -30.70 22.56
CA ALA A 3 16.69 -29.25 22.34
C ALA A 3 16.85 -28.88 20.85
N ALA A 4 17.36 -29.82 20.03
CA ALA A 4 17.51 -29.68 18.59
C ALA A 4 16.17 -29.65 17.82
N ILE A 5 15.12 -30.30 18.33
CA ILE A 5 13.78 -30.26 17.70
C ILE A 5 13.13 -28.91 17.98
N THR A 6 13.31 -28.37 19.18
CA THR A 6 12.81 -27.04 19.55
C THR A 6 13.51 -25.96 18.71
N LEU A 7 14.84 -25.97 18.58
CA LEU A 7 15.59 -25.00 17.75
C LEU A 7 15.15 -24.98 16.28
N ARG A 8 14.87 -26.14 15.67
CA ARG A 8 14.39 -26.22 14.27
C ARG A 8 12.97 -25.68 14.08
N LEU A 9 12.15 -25.66 15.12
CA LEU A 9 10.80 -25.06 15.07
C LEU A 9 10.83 -23.54 15.23
N TRP A 10 11.78 -23.00 16.01
CA TRP A 10 11.99 -21.54 16.12
C TRP A 10 12.65 -20.94 14.87
N GLU A 11 13.59 -21.63 14.22
CA GLU A 11 14.20 -21.17 12.96
C GLU A 11 13.21 -21.15 11.78
N ARG A 12 12.21 -22.03 11.77
CA ARG A 12 11.14 -22.02 10.75
C ARG A 12 10.08 -20.93 10.98
N ALA A 13 9.94 -20.44 12.20
CA ALA A 13 9.02 -19.34 12.52
C ALA A 13 9.60 -17.95 12.19
N ASN A 14 10.92 -17.85 12.02
CA ASN A 14 11.65 -16.59 11.82
C ASN A 14 12.59 -16.65 10.60
N VAL A 15 12.12 -17.25 9.50
CA VAL A 15 12.77 -16.97 8.21
C VAL A 15 12.60 -15.49 7.97
N GLN A 16 13.71 -14.75 8.12
CA GLN A 16 13.86 -13.39 7.68
C GLN A 16 13.68 -13.43 6.16
N GLN A 17 12.42 -13.37 5.72
CA GLN A 17 12.05 -13.44 4.31
C GLN A 17 12.86 -12.38 3.61
N ASP A 18 13.64 -12.80 2.62
CA ASP A 18 14.38 -11.87 1.77
C ASP A 18 13.38 -10.83 1.24
N PRO A 19 13.56 -9.53 1.57
CA PRO A 19 12.64 -8.48 1.16
C PRO A 19 12.33 -8.52 -0.35
N LYS A 20 13.30 -8.98 -1.16
CA LYS A 20 13.16 -9.10 -2.62
C LYS A 20 12.07 -10.08 -3.06
N HIS A 21 11.82 -11.10 -2.26
CA HIS A 21 10.78 -12.10 -2.52
C HIS A 21 9.48 -11.82 -1.75
N PHE A 22 9.51 -10.84 -0.85
CA PHE A 22 8.42 -10.58 0.05
C PHE A 22 7.36 -9.62 -0.53
N PHE A 23 7.81 -8.53 -1.15
CA PHE A 23 6.93 -7.48 -1.68
C PHE A 23 6.31 -7.68 -3.07
N PRO A 24 6.83 -8.52 -3.98
CA PRO A 24 6.18 -8.68 -5.29
C PRO A 24 4.71 -9.08 -5.16
N GLY A 25 3.88 -8.60 -6.09
CA GLY A 25 2.46 -8.90 -6.18
C GLY A 25 1.57 -7.69 -6.40
N ASN A 26 0.27 -7.95 -6.40
CA ASN A 26 -0.78 -6.94 -6.50
C ASN A 26 -1.31 -6.63 -5.11
N TYR A 27 -1.59 -5.37 -4.83
CA TYR A 27 -2.16 -4.93 -3.56
C TYR A 27 -3.32 -3.98 -3.78
N ASP A 28 -4.37 -4.16 -2.99
CA ASP A 28 -5.46 -3.20 -2.87
C ASP A 28 -5.25 -2.37 -1.60
N LEU A 29 -5.31 -1.05 -1.76
CA LEU A 29 -5.07 -0.07 -0.71
C LEU A 29 -6.38 0.61 -0.32
N TYR A 30 -6.55 0.83 0.98
CA TYR A 30 -7.74 1.42 1.57
C TYR A 30 -7.34 2.56 2.51
N VAL A 31 -7.88 3.74 2.26
CA VAL A 31 -7.58 4.97 2.99
C VAL A 31 -8.00 4.87 4.47
N MET A 32 -7.11 5.32 5.37
CA MET A 32 -7.33 5.11 6.80
C MET A 32 -8.45 5.98 7.40
N GLU A 33 -8.84 7.02 6.69
CA GLU A 33 -9.85 7.99 7.09
C GLU A 33 -11.28 7.46 6.91
N LEU A 34 -11.49 6.30 6.28
CA LEU A 34 -12.81 5.69 6.12
C LEU A 34 -13.41 5.31 7.48
N PRO A 35 -14.53 5.93 7.92
CA PRO A 35 -15.08 5.73 9.26
C PRO A 35 -15.43 4.27 9.59
N PHE A 36 -15.88 3.52 8.57
CA PHE A 36 -16.23 2.11 8.72
C PHE A 36 -15.00 1.18 8.79
N MET A 37 -13.81 1.65 8.43
CA MET A 37 -12.57 0.89 8.57
C MET A 37 -11.86 1.25 9.87
N ASN A 38 -11.68 2.55 10.14
CA ASN A 38 -11.00 2.98 11.36
C ASN A 38 -11.78 2.60 12.63
N GLY A 39 -13.11 2.64 12.62
CA GLY A 39 -13.92 2.22 13.76
C GLY A 39 -13.84 0.72 14.04
N VAL A 40 -13.50 -0.09 13.02
CA VAL A 40 -13.27 -1.54 13.17
C VAL A 40 -11.85 -1.81 13.67
N TYR A 41 -10.86 -1.08 13.15
CA TYR A 41 -9.47 -1.25 13.55
C TYR A 41 -9.21 -0.71 14.96
N SER A 42 -9.71 0.47 15.30
CA SER A 42 -9.51 1.15 16.58
C SER A 42 -10.87 1.45 17.22
N PRO A 43 -11.55 0.42 17.75
CA PRO A 43 -12.85 0.61 18.40
C PRO A 43 -12.71 1.54 19.61
N LYS A 44 -13.79 2.28 19.93
CA LYS A 44 -13.80 3.23 21.07
C LYS A 44 -13.45 2.58 22.41
N THR A 45 -13.73 1.29 22.54
CA THR A 45 -13.45 0.48 23.72
C THR A 45 -12.68 -0.75 23.30
N GLY A 46 -11.47 -0.93 23.85
CA GLY A 46 -10.64 -2.10 23.62
C GLY A 46 -9.37 -1.82 22.82
N PRO A 47 -8.54 -2.87 22.61
CA PRO A 47 -7.32 -2.76 21.81
C PRO A 47 -7.64 -2.65 20.32
N VAL A 48 -6.63 -2.30 19.53
CA VAL A 48 -6.74 -2.34 18.06
C VAL A 48 -6.97 -3.78 17.57
N ASN A 49 -7.68 -3.93 16.46
CA ASN A 49 -8.16 -5.20 15.94
C ASN A 49 -7.81 -5.37 14.44
N PRO A 50 -6.56 -5.77 14.13
CA PRO A 50 -6.12 -5.95 12.74
C PRO A 50 -6.88 -7.08 12.01
N GLU A 51 -7.28 -8.14 12.72
CA GLU A 51 -8.02 -9.25 12.12
C GLU A 51 -9.42 -8.81 11.66
N ALA A 52 -10.13 -8.03 12.47
CA ALA A 52 -11.44 -7.50 12.09
C ALA A 52 -11.34 -6.51 10.92
N LEU A 53 -10.28 -5.69 10.90
CA LEU A 53 -9.99 -4.80 9.77
C LEU A 53 -9.74 -5.61 8.49
N TYR A 54 -8.87 -6.64 8.54
CA TYR A 54 -8.58 -7.50 7.38
C TYR A 54 -9.86 -8.14 6.82
N LYS A 55 -10.68 -8.75 7.68
CA LYS A 55 -11.97 -9.34 7.27
C LYS A 55 -12.94 -8.30 6.69
N THR A 56 -12.90 -7.08 7.19
CA THR A 56 -13.71 -5.98 6.66
C THR A 56 -13.20 -5.59 5.27
N ILE A 57 -11.90 -5.42 5.09
CA ILE A 57 -11.27 -5.13 3.79
C ILE A 57 -11.66 -6.17 2.74
N LEU A 58 -11.60 -7.47 3.05
CA LEU A 58 -11.98 -8.53 2.10
C LEU A 58 -13.43 -8.39 1.58
N LYS A 59 -14.36 -7.92 2.42
CA LYS A 59 -15.76 -7.66 1.99
C LYS A 59 -15.86 -6.53 0.97
N TYR A 60 -15.00 -5.51 1.07
CA TYR A 60 -14.95 -4.39 0.13
C TYR A 60 -14.14 -4.72 -1.12
N GLN A 61 -13.10 -5.54 -0.98
CA GLN A 61 -12.33 -6.08 -2.08
C GLN A 61 -13.21 -6.82 -3.08
N ALA A 62 -14.14 -7.66 -2.59
CA ALA A 62 -15.12 -8.35 -3.43
C ALA A 62 -16.02 -7.41 -4.24
N LYS A 63 -16.20 -6.16 -3.80
CA LYS A 63 -16.96 -5.11 -4.50
C LYS A 63 -16.10 -4.22 -5.39
N LYS A 64 -14.79 -4.47 -5.44
CA LYS A 64 -13.79 -3.61 -6.12
C LYS A 64 -13.76 -2.18 -5.58
N ASP A 65 -14.16 -1.99 -4.33
CA ASP A 65 -14.29 -0.67 -3.66
C ASP A 65 -13.01 -0.28 -2.91
N ARG A 66 -11.91 -0.22 -3.66
CA ARG A 66 -10.57 0.12 -3.15
C ARG A 66 -10.21 1.57 -3.45
N THR A 67 -9.42 2.18 -2.57
CA THR A 67 -8.90 3.54 -2.76
C THR A 67 -7.85 3.58 -3.88
N ALA A 68 -6.96 2.60 -3.89
CA ALA A 68 -5.94 2.45 -4.93
C ALA A 68 -5.59 0.98 -5.14
N LYS A 69 -4.98 0.68 -6.29
CA LYS A 69 -4.33 -0.59 -6.58
C LYS A 69 -2.89 -0.33 -6.95
N ILE A 70 -1.99 -1.16 -6.45
CA ILE A 70 -0.60 -1.16 -6.86
C ILE A 70 -0.16 -2.54 -7.31
N THR A 71 0.85 -2.55 -8.18
CA THR A 71 1.57 -3.76 -8.57
C THR A 71 3.05 -3.52 -8.31
N ILE A 72 3.67 -4.42 -7.57
CA ILE A 72 5.12 -4.47 -7.36
C ILE A 72 5.62 -5.68 -8.15
N PRO A 73 6.46 -5.49 -9.20
CA PRO A 73 6.89 -6.60 -10.03
C PRO A 73 7.90 -7.49 -9.31
N GLU A 74 8.04 -8.74 -9.75
CA GLU A 74 9.20 -9.54 -9.38
C GLU A 74 10.48 -8.90 -9.91
N GLY A 75 11.54 -8.90 -9.10
CA GLY A 75 12.80 -8.23 -9.44
C GLY A 75 12.66 -6.71 -9.53
N TYR A 76 11.76 -6.10 -8.75
CA TYR A 76 11.55 -4.65 -8.69
C TYR A 76 12.81 -3.83 -8.36
N ASP A 77 13.84 -4.48 -7.84
CA ASP A 77 15.16 -3.91 -7.56
C ASP A 77 16.06 -3.82 -8.81
N THR A 78 15.58 -4.34 -9.94
CA THR A 78 16.28 -4.32 -11.23
C THR A 78 15.78 -3.16 -12.10
N PHE A 79 16.69 -2.52 -12.84
CA PHE A 79 16.34 -1.43 -13.75
C PHE A 79 15.30 -1.87 -14.80
N GLY A 80 14.31 -1.00 -15.06
CA GLY A 80 13.25 -1.24 -16.04
C GLY A 80 12.12 -2.16 -15.56
N LYS A 81 12.11 -2.57 -14.29
CA LYS A 81 11.01 -3.31 -13.65
C LYS A 81 10.12 -2.35 -12.86
N ASP A 82 9.35 -1.56 -13.61
CA ASP A 82 8.39 -0.63 -13.05
C ASP A 82 7.09 -1.37 -12.68
N GLY A 83 6.55 -1.01 -11.53
CA GLY A 83 5.22 -1.35 -11.08
C GLY A 83 4.17 -0.38 -11.61
N SER A 84 2.94 -0.57 -11.15
CA SER A 84 1.84 0.33 -11.47
C SER A 84 1.16 0.86 -10.22
N PHE A 85 0.61 2.07 -10.33
CA PHE A 85 -0.27 2.66 -9.34
C PHE A 85 -1.53 3.17 -10.04
N LYS A 86 -2.70 2.85 -9.49
CA LYS A 86 -3.99 3.33 -9.99
C LYS A 86 -4.89 3.74 -8.83
N SER A 87 -5.43 4.94 -8.87
CA SER A 87 -6.38 5.44 -7.86
C SER A 87 -7.42 6.32 -8.51
N GLY A 88 -8.69 6.18 -8.10
CA GLY A 88 -9.78 7.07 -8.51
C GLY A 88 -9.71 8.46 -7.87
N ILE A 89 -8.77 8.70 -6.96
CA ILE A 89 -8.56 10.01 -6.33
C ILE A 89 -7.83 10.96 -7.29
N PHE A 90 -6.93 10.41 -8.12
CA PHE A 90 -6.13 11.19 -9.06
C PHE A 90 -6.59 10.93 -10.48
N CYS A 91 -7.58 11.72 -10.91
CA CYS A 91 -8.15 11.64 -12.25
C CYS A 91 -7.76 12.83 -13.12
N ASP A 92 -7.70 12.56 -14.41
CA ASP A 92 -7.69 13.57 -15.45
C ASP A 92 -9.03 14.33 -15.40
N PRO A 93 -9.02 15.66 -15.21
CA PRO A 93 -10.24 16.44 -15.05
C PRO A 93 -11.02 16.65 -16.36
N MET A 94 -10.43 16.32 -17.51
CA MET A 94 -11.09 16.39 -18.82
C MET A 94 -11.73 15.05 -19.20
N GLU A 95 -11.06 13.95 -18.90
CA GLU A 95 -11.50 12.60 -19.30
C GLU A 95 -12.28 11.87 -18.19
N ASP A 96 -12.23 12.36 -16.95
CA ASP A 96 -12.76 11.70 -15.75
C ASP A 96 -12.20 10.28 -15.57
N MET A 97 -10.93 10.10 -15.96
CA MET A 97 -10.23 8.82 -15.94
C MET A 97 -9.00 8.88 -15.01
N PRO A 98 -8.71 7.83 -14.23
CA PRO A 98 -7.51 7.78 -13.41
C PRO A 98 -6.23 7.96 -14.24
N PHE A 99 -5.26 8.71 -13.72
CA PHE A 99 -3.95 8.80 -14.37
C PHE A 99 -3.27 7.43 -14.44
N ASN A 100 -2.55 7.19 -15.54
CA ASN A 100 -1.64 6.05 -15.65
C ASN A 100 -0.33 6.41 -14.94
N VAL A 101 -0.10 5.83 -13.76
CA VAL A 101 1.05 6.16 -12.91
C VAL A 101 1.98 4.95 -12.82
N SER A 102 3.26 5.16 -13.13
CA SER A 102 4.34 4.20 -12.87
C SER A 102 4.74 4.26 -11.40
N LEU A 103 5.02 3.08 -10.83
CA LEU A 103 5.66 2.93 -9.53
C LEU A 103 7.08 2.37 -9.75
N SER A 104 8.10 3.19 -9.56
CA SER A 104 9.49 2.84 -9.94
C SER A 104 10.49 3.17 -8.85
N SER A 105 11.79 2.98 -9.14
CA SER A 105 12.89 3.41 -8.27
C SER A 105 12.77 2.87 -6.84
N PHE A 106 12.42 1.60 -6.72
CA PHE A 106 12.14 0.98 -5.43
C PHE A 106 13.37 0.94 -4.52
N GLN A 107 13.13 1.21 -3.24
CA GLN A 107 14.12 1.16 -2.17
C GLN A 107 13.56 0.32 -1.03
N VAL A 108 14.39 -0.57 -0.49
CA VAL A 108 14.05 -1.34 0.70
C VAL A 108 14.79 -0.74 1.89
N ALA A 109 14.06 -0.45 2.96
CA ALA A 109 14.63 0.07 4.20
C ALA A 109 14.17 -0.78 5.39
N GLN A 110 15.06 -1.00 6.37
CA GLN A 110 14.71 -1.75 7.59
C GLN A 110 13.65 -1.03 8.44
N LYS A 111 13.56 0.29 8.32
CA LYS A 111 12.54 1.12 8.98
C LYS A 111 12.12 2.24 8.05
N THR A 112 10.85 2.58 8.10
CA THR A 112 10.29 3.76 7.43
C THR A 112 10.06 4.88 8.44
N SER A 113 9.99 6.12 7.94
CA SER A 113 9.54 7.29 8.69
C SER A 113 8.02 7.39 8.83
N PHE A 114 7.26 6.50 8.17
CA PHE A 114 5.81 6.47 8.28
C PHE A 114 5.39 6.27 9.74
N ARG A 115 4.45 7.12 10.19
CA ARG A 115 3.80 7.02 11.49
C ARG A 115 2.30 7.10 11.27
N SER A 116 1.61 6.01 11.60
CA SER A 116 0.16 5.98 11.64
C SER A 116 -0.36 6.77 12.84
N GLU A 117 -1.53 7.39 12.70
CA GLU A 117 -2.27 7.97 13.83
C GLU A 117 -2.87 6.88 14.73
N TYR A 118 -2.96 5.65 14.24
CA TYR A 118 -3.46 4.51 14.99
C TYR A 118 -2.32 3.72 15.65
N SER A 119 -2.56 3.22 16.86
CA SER A 119 -1.62 2.34 17.54
C SER A 119 -1.43 1.04 16.77
N ARG A 120 -0.19 0.54 16.71
CA ARG A 120 0.11 -0.81 16.18
C ARG A 120 -0.37 -1.89 17.16
N PRO A 121 -0.77 -3.07 16.68
CA PRO A 121 -1.16 -4.18 17.54
C PRO A 121 0.06 -4.70 18.34
N ALA A 122 -0.18 -5.32 19.49
CA ALA A 122 0.90 -5.81 20.36
C ALA A 122 1.73 -6.94 19.69
N ASP A 123 1.10 -7.72 18.81
CA ASP A 123 1.69 -8.76 17.97
C ASP A 123 2.07 -8.21 16.58
N SER A 124 2.50 -6.95 16.50
CA SER A 124 2.86 -6.33 15.23
C SER A 124 3.93 -7.13 14.50
N TRP A 125 3.74 -7.24 13.19
CA TRP A 125 4.72 -7.85 12.34
C TRP A 125 5.78 -6.82 11.97
N GLU A 126 6.96 -6.98 12.56
CA GLU A 126 8.14 -6.19 12.21
C GLU A 126 8.84 -6.80 10.98
N GLY A 127 9.14 -5.96 10.00
CA GLY A 127 9.79 -6.39 8.76
C GLY A 127 10.30 -5.20 7.95
N PRO A 128 11.00 -5.46 6.84
CA PRO A 128 11.47 -4.42 5.95
C PRO A 128 10.29 -3.61 5.41
N SER A 129 10.53 -2.34 5.12
CA SER A 129 9.63 -1.46 4.39
C SER A 129 10.10 -1.29 2.94
N ILE A 130 9.16 -1.00 2.05
CA ILE A 130 9.45 -0.64 0.66
C ILE A 130 9.00 0.80 0.41
N GLN A 131 9.80 1.54 -0.35
CA GLN A 131 9.47 2.84 -0.88
C GLN A 131 9.62 2.83 -2.40
N GLY A 132 8.70 3.44 -3.14
CA GLY A 132 8.80 3.64 -4.58
C GLY A 132 8.39 5.05 -4.96
N ARG A 133 8.81 5.48 -6.15
CA ARG A 133 8.48 6.77 -6.75
C ARG A 133 7.25 6.63 -7.64
N LEU A 134 6.35 7.59 -7.55
CA LEU A 134 5.14 7.68 -8.38
C LEU A 134 5.32 8.78 -9.44
N GLU A 135 4.98 8.47 -10.69
CA GLU A 135 5.05 9.43 -11.80
C GLU A 135 4.04 9.08 -12.90
N VAL A 136 3.34 10.07 -13.46
CA VAL A 136 2.47 9.88 -14.61
C VAL A 136 3.33 9.47 -15.81
N ILE A 137 2.94 8.36 -16.44
CA ILE A 137 3.63 7.81 -17.61
C ILE A 137 3.53 8.81 -18.77
N ASP A 138 4.66 9.06 -19.43
CA ASP A 138 4.80 9.99 -20.57
C ASP A 138 4.33 11.42 -20.28
N GLY A 139 4.28 11.81 -19.00
CA GLY A 139 3.76 13.10 -18.54
C GLY A 139 2.23 13.17 -18.57
N GLY A 140 1.57 12.57 -19.57
CA GLY A 140 0.13 12.65 -19.77
C GLY A 140 -0.29 13.95 -20.46
N CYS A 141 -1.40 13.92 -21.20
CA CYS A 141 -1.93 15.10 -21.86
C CYS A 141 -2.35 16.15 -20.80
N GLY A 142 -2.01 17.41 -21.03
CA GLY A 142 -2.44 18.49 -20.13
C GLY A 142 -1.74 18.57 -18.77
N ILE A 143 -0.79 17.68 -18.49
CA ILE A 143 0.01 17.69 -17.27
C ILE A 143 1.36 18.38 -17.53
N ALA A 144 1.76 19.28 -16.62
CA ALA A 144 3.06 19.95 -16.68
C ALA A 144 4.15 19.15 -15.96
N SER A 145 3.80 18.53 -14.83
CA SER A 145 4.72 17.70 -14.05
C SER A 145 3.93 16.80 -13.11
N SER A 146 4.54 15.68 -12.73
CA SER A 146 4.01 14.82 -11.68
C SER A 146 5.13 14.23 -10.85
N SER A 147 4.86 13.99 -9.58
CA SER A 147 5.79 13.29 -8.69
C SER A 147 5.09 12.81 -7.44
N GLY A 148 5.63 11.76 -6.87
CA GLY A 148 5.16 11.24 -5.60
C GLY A 148 6.00 10.10 -5.08
N THR A 149 5.58 9.60 -3.93
CA THR A 149 6.22 8.49 -3.24
C THR A 149 5.16 7.60 -2.64
N LEU A 150 5.35 6.29 -2.74
CA LEU A 150 4.62 5.29 -1.99
C LEU A 150 5.57 4.67 -0.98
N THR A 151 5.14 4.51 0.26
CA THR A 151 5.87 3.77 1.29
C THR A 151 4.93 2.77 1.93
N MET A 152 5.38 1.53 2.10
CA MET A 152 4.59 0.43 2.64
C MET A 152 5.44 -0.42 3.57
N GLN A 153 4.88 -0.83 4.69
CA GLN A 153 5.51 -1.73 5.66
C GLN A 153 4.51 -2.78 6.17
N PRO A 154 4.99 -3.92 6.66
CA PRO A 154 4.13 -4.89 7.34
C PRO A 154 3.53 -4.31 8.63
N LEU A 155 2.28 -4.67 8.89
CA LEU A 155 1.55 -4.30 10.10
C LEU A 155 1.23 -5.53 10.94
N TRP A 156 0.62 -6.54 10.33
CA TRP A 156 0.11 -7.71 11.04
C TRP A 156 0.01 -8.92 10.11
N LYS A 157 0.18 -10.12 10.67
CA LYS A 157 -0.05 -11.37 9.95
C LYS A 157 -0.60 -12.45 10.86
N LYS A 158 -1.40 -13.35 10.29
CA LYS A 158 -1.92 -14.54 10.98
C LYS A 158 -2.24 -15.62 9.95
N ARG A 159 -2.25 -16.88 10.36
CA ARG A 159 -2.85 -17.95 9.57
C ARG A 159 -4.28 -18.20 10.04
N ASP A 160 -5.21 -18.35 9.10
CA ASP A 160 -6.58 -18.72 9.43
C ASP A 160 -6.71 -20.24 9.72
N ALA A 161 -7.95 -20.71 9.89
CA ALA A 161 -8.23 -22.11 10.19
C ALA A 161 -7.87 -23.07 9.05
N ASP A 162 -7.88 -22.58 7.81
CA ASP A 162 -7.53 -23.34 6.61
C ASP A 162 -6.02 -23.29 6.33
N GLY A 163 -5.28 -22.50 7.12
CA GLY A 163 -3.84 -22.33 7.02
C GLY A 163 -3.42 -21.21 6.08
N GLU A 164 -4.38 -20.48 5.49
CA GLU A 164 -4.12 -19.37 4.58
C GLU A 164 -3.54 -18.18 5.32
N LEU A 165 -2.57 -17.53 4.68
CA LEU A 165 -1.85 -16.42 5.30
C LEU A 165 -2.65 -15.11 5.11
N MET A 166 -3.09 -14.54 6.21
CA MET A 166 -3.69 -13.22 6.28
C MET A 166 -2.57 -12.20 6.50
N GLU A 167 -2.35 -11.30 5.54
CA GLU A 167 -1.33 -10.27 5.62
C GLU A 167 -1.96 -8.89 5.54
N LEU A 168 -1.58 -8.03 6.48
CA LEU A 168 -1.98 -6.64 6.52
C LEU A 168 -0.74 -5.74 6.50
N PHE A 169 -0.78 -4.76 5.63
CA PHE A 169 0.25 -3.75 5.44
C PHE A 169 -0.30 -2.38 5.83
N GLU A 170 0.60 -1.46 6.11
CA GLU A 170 0.28 -0.05 6.29
C GLU A 170 1.29 0.83 5.59
N GLY A 171 0.91 2.07 5.30
CA GLY A 171 1.80 2.99 4.62
C GLY A 171 1.15 4.31 4.26
N THR A 172 1.84 5.05 3.41
CA THR A 172 1.35 6.30 2.82
C THR A 172 1.70 6.35 1.35
N PHE A 173 0.81 6.92 0.55
CA PHE A 173 1.20 7.46 -0.74
C PHE A 173 1.01 8.97 -0.74
N ASN A 174 1.97 9.69 -1.31
CA ASN A 174 1.89 11.11 -1.59
C ASN A 174 2.04 11.28 -3.08
N PHE A 175 1.09 11.95 -3.72
CA PHE A 175 1.17 12.20 -5.15
C PHE A 175 0.72 13.62 -5.47
N ARG A 176 1.48 14.25 -6.35
CA ARG A 176 1.25 15.60 -6.85
C ARG A 176 1.25 15.55 -8.37
N VAL A 177 0.25 16.16 -8.96
CA VAL A 177 0.14 16.42 -10.39
C VAL A 177 -0.05 17.92 -10.57
N SER A 178 0.80 18.54 -11.39
CA SER A 178 0.65 19.95 -11.76
C SER A 178 0.08 20.04 -13.17
N TYR A 179 -0.96 20.85 -13.33
CA TYR A 179 -1.62 21.03 -14.61
C TYR A 179 -0.89 22.03 -15.49
N SER A 180 -0.84 21.75 -16.79
CA SER A 180 -0.34 22.67 -17.79
C SER A 180 -1.30 23.85 -17.99
N GLY A 181 -0.83 24.89 -18.67
CA GLY A 181 -1.66 26.05 -19.01
C GLY A 181 -2.93 25.68 -19.80
N MET A 182 -2.96 24.54 -20.50
CA MET A 182 -4.17 24.06 -21.16
C MET A 182 -5.30 23.75 -20.17
N TYR A 183 -5.01 22.99 -19.12
CA TYR A 183 -5.99 22.63 -18.08
C TYR A 183 -6.33 23.82 -17.20
N SER A 184 -5.35 24.65 -16.85
CA SER A 184 -5.58 25.87 -16.07
C SER A 184 -6.52 26.85 -16.79
N ARG A 185 -6.33 27.06 -18.10
CA ARG A 185 -7.21 27.93 -18.91
C ARG A 185 -8.65 27.42 -19.04
N LYS A 186 -8.87 26.12 -18.85
CA LYS A 186 -10.20 25.51 -18.81
C LYS A 186 -10.84 25.53 -17.42
N GLY A 187 -10.18 26.12 -16.42
CA GLY A 187 -10.73 26.28 -15.08
C GLY A 187 -10.48 25.11 -14.12
N HIS A 188 -9.65 24.13 -14.49
CA HIS A 188 -9.35 22.97 -13.62
C HIS A 188 -8.34 23.28 -12.49
N GLY A 189 -7.90 24.53 -12.37
CA GLY A 189 -6.90 24.95 -11.38
C GLY A 189 -5.48 24.53 -11.74
N SER A 190 -4.60 24.50 -10.73
CA SER A 190 -3.16 24.26 -10.92
C SER A 190 -2.73 22.80 -10.81
N GLY A 191 -3.64 21.89 -10.47
CA GLY A 191 -3.34 20.48 -10.23
C GLY A 191 -3.92 19.92 -8.95
N GLN A 192 -3.42 18.75 -8.55
CA GLN A 192 -3.84 18.01 -7.37
C GLN A 192 -2.61 17.63 -6.53
N LYS A 193 -2.77 17.60 -5.21
CA LYS A 193 -1.75 17.10 -4.28
C LYS A 193 -2.45 16.46 -3.09
N GLN A 194 -2.14 15.20 -2.81
CA GLN A 194 -2.67 14.50 -1.65
C GLN A 194 -1.59 13.62 -1.02
N THR A 195 -1.60 13.53 0.31
CA THR A 195 -0.87 12.52 1.09
C THR A 195 -1.90 11.70 1.83
N ILE A 196 -1.92 10.40 1.60
CA ILE A 196 -2.98 9.51 2.07
C ILE A 196 -2.35 8.32 2.79
N PRO A 197 -2.62 8.14 4.11
CA PRO A 197 -2.30 6.92 4.81
C PRO A 197 -3.27 5.80 4.39
N PHE A 198 -2.78 4.57 4.33
CA PHE A 198 -3.58 3.43 3.92
C PHE A 198 -3.26 2.15 4.70
N TRP A 199 -4.27 1.28 4.80
CA TRP A 199 -4.07 -0.15 5.00
C TRP A 199 -4.03 -0.87 3.66
N GLY A 200 -3.17 -1.87 3.53
CA GLY A 200 -3.00 -2.65 2.31
C GLY A 200 -3.18 -4.13 2.56
N VAL A 201 -3.78 -4.83 1.59
CA VAL A 201 -3.85 -6.29 1.53
C VAL A 201 -3.43 -6.75 0.15
N ARG A 202 -3.03 -8.01 0.00
CA ARG A 202 -2.85 -8.60 -1.33
C ARG A 202 -4.17 -8.58 -2.09
N ALA A 203 -4.10 -8.26 -3.38
CA ALA A 203 -5.28 -8.25 -4.24
C ALA A 203 -5.78 -9.69 -4.44
N ALA A 204 -7.09 -9.91 -4.28
CA ALA A 204 -7.73 -11.11 -4.81
C ALA A 204 -7.65 -11.06 -6.35
N GLU A 205 -7.38 -12.21 -6.98
CA GLU A 205 -7.34 -12.34 -8.45
C GLU A 205 -8.66 -11.92 -9.12
#